data_AF-A0A3S1H684-F1
#
_entry.id   AF-A0A3S1H684-F1
#
_cell.length_a   1.000
_cell.length_b   1.000
_cell.length_c   1.000
_cell.angle_alpha   90.00
_cell.angle_beta   90.00
_cell.angle_gamma   90.00
#
_symmetry.space_group_name_H-M   'P 1'
#
loop_
_entity.id
_entity.type
_entity.pdbx_description
1 polymer ?
#
loop_
_entity_poly.entity_id
_entity_poly.type
_entity_poly.pdbx_seq_one_letter_code
_entity_poly.pdbx_strand_id
1 'polypeptide(L)'
;CISALSRYTQRDFIALVERHRIAYHEKTLGQLFCDGSARQIIDMLVSEMQDRGVELALSAGVEDVRKTVEGFALTLSTGLVTCQSLVVACGGKSIPKMGATGFGYELADRFGLAIVETRPALVPLTFDANTLERLAPLAGNAVDAEVACGKTRFSEAMLFTHRGVSGPSILQISSYWR
;
A
#
# COMPACT_ATOMS: atom_id res chain seq x y z
N CYS A 1 -8.00 -4.11 -24.03
CA CYS A 1 -7.11 -3.38 -23.11
C CYS A 1 -5.80 -4.14 -22.95
N ILE A 2 -4.66 -3.47 -23.10
CA ILE A 2 -3.34 -4.04 -22.77
C ILE A 2 -3.13 -3.91 -21.26
N SER A 3 -2.55 -4.93 -20.61
CA SER A 3 -2.32 -4.94 -19.16
C SER A 3 -1.40 -3.79 -18.71
N ALA A 4 -1.71 -3.17 -17.57
CA ALA A 4 -0.81 -2.17 -16.97
C ALA A 4 0.57 -2.80 -16.63
N LEU A 5 0.57 -4.02 -16.08
CA LEU A 5 1.79 -4.75 -15.72
C LEU A 5 2.64 -5.17 -16.92
N SER A 6 2.05 -5.23 -18.13
CA SER A 6 2.83 -5.47 -19.35
C SER A 6 3.36 -4.19 -19.99
N ARG A 7 2.82 -3.02 -19.63
CA ARG A 7 3.24 -1.71 -20.14
C ARG A 7 4.30 -1.06 -19.25
N TYR A 8 4.32 -1.43 -17.98
CA TYR A 8 5.33 -1.02 -17.01
C TYR A 8 5.61 -2.20 -16.08
N THR A 9 6.72 -2.87 -16.33
CA THR A 9 7.18 -4.07 -15.64
C THR A 9 8.06 -3.70 -14.45
N GLN A 10 8.39 -4.68 -13.61
CA GLN A 10 9.39 -4.51 -12.56
C GLN A 10 10.76 -4.09 -13.10
N ARG A 11 11.11 -4.53 -14.32
CA ARG A 11 12.39 -4.17 -14.96
C ARG A 11 12.45 -2.69 -15.33
N ASP A 12 11.33 -2.10 -15.69
CA ASP A 12 11.26 -0.66 -16.01
C ASP A 12 11.51 0.19 -14.77
N PHE A 13 10.98 -0.24 -13.61
CA PHE A 13 11.27 0.42 -12.32
C PHE A 13 12.71 0.20 -11.86
N ILE A 14 13.22 -1.03 -11.97
CA ILE A 14 14.62 -1.34 -11.65
C ILE A 14 15.57 -0.48 -12.50
N ALA A 15 15.31 -0.34 -13.80
CA ALA A 15 16.12 0.50 -14.68
C ALA A 15 16.09 1.97 -14.25
N LEU A 16 14.99 2.47 -13.69
CA LEU A 16 14.93 3.81 -13.10
C LEU A 16 15.81 3.92 -11.85
N VAL A 17 15.71 2.94 -10.94
CA VAL A 17 16.52 2.85 -9.71
C VAL A 17 18.02 2.82 -10.05
N GLU A 18 18.42 2.04 -11.06
CA GLU A 18 19.80 1.96 -11.56
C GLU A 18 20.28 3.27 -12.19
N ARG A 19 19.42 3.96 -12.98
CA ARG A 19 19.75 5.28 -13.54
C ARG A 19 20.05 6.31 -12.47
N HIS A 20 19.35 6.24 -11.33
CA HIS A 20 19.58 7.09 -10.16
C HIS A 20 20.68 6.56 -9.22
N ARG A 21 21.36 5.47 -9.61
CA ARG A 21 22.48 4.86 -8.87
C ARG A 21 22.11 4.46 -7.44
N ILE A 22 20.88 4.01 -7.23
CA ILE A 22 20.43 3.50 -5.93
C ILE A 22 20.76 2.01 -5.88
N ALA A 23 21.63 1.63 -4.95
CA ALA A 23 21.99 0.23 -4.73
C ALA A 23 20.84 -0.56 -4.11
N TYR A 24 20.64 -1.79 -4.57
CA TYR A 24 19.60 -2.68 -4.10
C TYR A 24 20.05 -4.14 -4.19
N HIS A 25 19.43 -5.00 -3.40
CA HIS A 25 19.64 -6.45 -3.41
C HIS A 25 18.31 -7.19 -3.40
N GLU A 26 18.35 -8.45 -3.81
CA GLU A 26 17.24 -9.39 -3.65
C GLU A 26 17.35 -10.13 -2.32
N LYS A 27 16.23 -10.31 -1.64
CA LYS A 27 16.09 -11.18 -0.48
C LYS A 27 15.41 -12.49 -0.89
N THR A 28 14.51 -13.01 -0.07
CA THR A 28 13.73 -14.20 -0.39
C THR A 28 12.64 -13.86 -1.41
N LEU A 29 12.25 -14.85 -2.22
CA LEU A 29 11.06 -14.79 -3.08
C LEU A 29 11.02 -13.59 -4.06
N GLY A 30 12.16 -13.14 -4.58
CA GLY A 30 12.19 -12.03 -5.55
C GLY A 30 11.95 -10.65 -4.95
N GLN A 31 11.96 -10.51 -3.62
CA GLN A 31 11.74 -9.23 -2.96
C GLN A 31 13.00 -8.36 -3.04
N LEU A 32 12.92 -7.24 -3.74
CA LEU A 32 14.02 -6.28 -3.89
C LEU A 32 13.95 -5.20 -2.81
N PHE A 33 15.08 -4.92 -2.18
CA PHE A 33 15.23 -3.89 -1.16
C PHE A 33 16.38 -2.96 -1.50
N CYS A 34 16.21 -1.66 -1.25
CA CYS A 34 17.35 -0.75 -1.25
C CYS A 34 18.37 -1.18 -0.20
N ASP A 35 19.65 -1.07 -0.53
CA ASP A 35 20.74 -1.29 0.44
C ASP A 35 20.76 -0.19 1.50
N GLY A 36 20.35 1.02 1.10
CA GLY A 36 20.21 2.17 1.97
C GLY A 36 18.76 2.46 2.38
N SER A 37 18.49 3.73 2.65
CA SER A 37 17.17 4.16 3.13
C SER A 37 16.13 4.16 2.02
N ALA A 38 14.89 3.78 2.35
CA ALA A 38 13.73 3.94 1.46
C ALA A 38 13.54 5.41 0.98
N ARG A 39 14.10 6.38 1.72
CA ARG A 39 14.13 7.79 1.31
C ARG A 39 14.80 8.01 -0.05
N GLN A 40 15.75 7.17 -0.46
CA GLN A 40 16.38 7.28 -1.77
C GLN A 40 15.37 7.14 -2.92
N ILE A 41 14.38 6.26 -2.77
CA ILE A 41 13.29 6.11 -3.74
C ILE A 41 12.37 7.33 -3.74
N ILE A 42 12.09 7.89 -2.56
CA ILE A 42 11.29 9.12 -2.45
C ILE A 42 11.99 10.28 -3.15
N ASP A 43 13.27 10.51 -2.82
CA ASP A 43 14.07 11.60 -3.39
C ASP A 43 14.21 11.43 -4.92
N MET A 44 14.39 10.20 -5.41
CA MET A 44 14.38 9.88 -6.85
C MET A 44 13.06 10.29 -7.52
N LEU A 45 11.92 9.90 -6.95
CA LEU A 45 10.61 10.23 -7.54
C LEU A 45 10.32 11.73 -7.50
N VAL A 46 10.72 12.41 -6.43
CA VAL A 46 10.61 13.88 -6.34
C VAL A 46 11.50 14.57 -7.37
N SER A 47 12.73 14.07 -7.60
CA SER A 47 13.61 14.59 -8.65
C SER A 47 13.00 14.41 -10.04
N GLU A 48 12.48 13.22 -10.36
CA GLU A 48 11.81 12.97 -11.66
C GLU A 48 10.60 13.89 -11.88
N MET A 49 9.86 14.22 -10.81
CA MET A 49 8.77 15.20 -10.87
C MET A 49 9.29 16.61 -11.16
N GLN A 50 10.34 17.05 -10.45
CA GLN A 50 10.94 18.37 -10.62
C GLN A 50 11.52 18.56 -12.02
N ASP A 51 12.23 17.56 -12.55
CA ASP A 51 12.82 17.59 -13.89
C ASP A 51 11.77 17.71 -15.01
N ARG A 52 10.51 17.37 -14.70
CA ARG A 52 9.36 17.50 -15.61
C ARG A 52 8.47 18.71 -15.32
N GLY A 53 8.88 19.58 -14.39
CA GLY A 53 8.14 20.79 -14.03
C GLY A 53 6.81 20.50 -13.33
N VAL A 54 6.68 19.36 -12.65
CA VAL A 54 5.49 19.03 -11.86
C VAL A 54 5.49 19.86 -10.58
N GLU A 55 4.36 20.52 -10.30
CA GLU A 55 4.16 21.22 -9.04
C GLU A 55 3.73 20.24 -7.94
N LEU A 56 4.42 20.26 -6.80
CA LEU A 56 4.10 19.44 -5.63
C LEU A 56 3.65 20.34 -4.47
N ALA A 57 2.36 20.28 -4.14
CA ALA A 57 1.78 20.94 -2.98
C ALA A 57 1.60 19.94 -1.83
N LEU A 58 2.34 20.14 -0.74
CA LEU A 58 2.17 19.38 0.51
C LEU A 58 1.31 20.16 1.51
N SER A 59 0.77 19.48 2.51
CA SER A 59 -0.14 20.08 3.51
C SER A 59 -1.35 20.79 2.89
N ALA A 60 -1.78 20.32 1.72
CA ALA A 60 -2.95 20.80 0.98
C ALA A 60 -4.04 19.72 1.02
N GLY A 61 -4.88 19.75 2.05
CA GLY A 61 -5.99 18.82 2.19
C GLY A 61 -7.06 19.09 1.15
N VAL A 62 -7.63 18.04 0.55
CA VAL A 62 -8.77 18.18 -0.39
C VAL A 62 -10.07 18.16 0.42
N GLU A 63 -10.84 19.24 0.33
CA GLU A 63 -12.11 19.41 1.04
C GLU A 63 -13.31 19.10 0.14
N ASP A 64 -13.26 19.52 -1.13
CA ASP A 64 -14.31 19.23 -2.10
C ASP A 64 -13.76 19.04 -3.52
N VAL A 65 -14.47 18.23 -4.30
CA VAL A 65 -14.21 17.99 -5.72
C VAL A 65 -15.54 18.01 -6.47
N ARG A 66 -15.63 18.86 -7.48
CA ARG A 66 -16.81 18.97 -8.35
C ARG A 66 -16.42 18.87 -9.82
N LYS A 67 -17.26 18.19 -10.60
CA LYS A 67 -17.18 18.19 -12.06
C LYS A 67 -17.70 19.53 -12.59
N THR A 68 -16.99 20.09 -13.56
CA THR A 68 -17.38 21.31 -14.28
C THR A 68 -17.58 20.99 -15.76
N VAL A 69 -17.98 21.99 -16.55
CA VAL A 69 -18.10 21.84 -18.02
C VAL A 69 -16.73 21.55 -18.66
N GLU A 70 -15.66 22.12 -18.12
CA GLU A 70 -14.30 22.05 -18.68
C GLU A 70 -13.39 21.00 -18.01
N GLY A 71 -13.86 20.36 -16.94
CA GLY A 71 -13.09 19.37 -16.19
C GLY A 71 -13.53 19.26 -14.74
N PHE A 72 -12.67 19.65 -13.81
CA PHE A 72 -12.84 19.57 -12.37
C PHE A 72 -12.43 20.86 -11.67
N ALA A 73 -13.10 21.15 -10.56
CA ALA A 73 -12.67 22.17 -9.61
C ALA A 73 -12.55 21.53 -8.22
N LEU A 74 -11.47 21.86 -7.54
CA LEU A 74 -11.12 21.35 -6.22
C LEU A 74 -11.07 22.52 -5.24
N THR A 75 -11.65 22.30 -4.06
CA THR A 75 -11.43 23.13 -2.88
C THR A 75 -10.37 22.45 -2.04
N LEU A 76 -9.23 23.11 -1.88
CA LEU A 76 -8.14 22.69 -1.02
C LEU A 76 -8.12 23.57 0.24
N SER A 77 -7.55 23.06 1.33
CA SER A 77 -7.30 23.86 2.55
C SER A 77 -6.40 25.08 2.31
N THR A 78 -5.72 25.13 1.17
CA THR A 78 -4.80 26.19 0.76
C THR A 78 -5.35 27.09 -0.35
N GLY A 79 -6.53 26.79 -0.91
CA GLY A 79 -7.12 27.58 -2.00
C GLY A 79 -7.91 26.75 -3.01
N LEU A 80 -8.23 27.35 -4.15
CA LEU A 80 -8.99 26.72 -5.23
C LEU A 80 -8.08 26.33 -6.38
N VAL A 81 -8.31 25.14 -6.94
CA VAL A 81 -7.60 24.65 -8.14
C VAL A 81 -8.62 24.15 -9.16
N THR A 82 -8.32 24.35 -10.44
CA THR A 82 -9.10 23.77 -11.55
C THR A 82 -8.18 22.96 -12.45
N CYS A 83 -8.71 21.89 -13.04
CA CYS A 83 -7.97 21.04 -13.96
C CYS A 83 -8.90 20.35 -14.97
N GLN A 84 -8.37 20.00 -16.14
CA GLN A 84 -9.12 19.23 -17.14
C GLN A 84 -9.21 17.74 -16.78
N SER A 85 -8.23 17.22 -16.05
CA SER A 85 -8.12 15.82 -15.68
C SER A 85 -7.72 15.68 -14.22
N LEU A 86 -8.36 14.73 -13.53
CA LEU A 86 -8.13 14.42 -12.13
C LEU A 86 -7.75 12.95 -11.97
N VAL A 87 -6.61 12.67 -11.35
CA VAL A 87 -6.16 11.33 -10.97
C VAL A 87 -6.28 11.18 -9.46
N VAL A 88 -7.05 10.19 -9.01
CA VAL A 88 -7.24 9.89 -7.58
C VAL A 88 -6.24 8.80 -7.17
N ALA A 89 -5.18 9.19 -6.46
CA ALA A 89 -4.10 8.30 -6.00
C ALA A 89 -3.95 8.31 -4.46
N CYS A 90 -5.07 8.38 -3.73
CA CYS A 90 -5.11 8.62 -2.28
C CYS A 90 -4.85 7.39 -1.39
N GLY A 91 -4.42 6.26 -1.97
CA GLY A 91 -4.17 5.03 -1.23
C GLY A 91 -5.44 4.33 -0.71
N GLY A 92 -5.26 3.54 0.35
CA GLY A 92 -6.34 2.81 1.02
C GLY A 92 -6.57 3.25 2.47
N LYS A 93 -7.27 2.42 3.26
CA LYS A 93 -7.62 2.72 4.67
C LYS A 93 -6.58 2.26 5.70
N SER A 94 -5.51 1.60 5.27
CA SER A 94 -4.52 0.98 6.16
C SER A 94 -3.56 2.01 6.77
N ILE A 95 -3.24 1.85 8.06
CA ILE A 95 -2.36 2.73 8.85
C ILE A 95 -2.80 4.21 8.81
N PRO A 96 -3.95 4.58 9.39
CA PRO A 96 -4.45 5.97 9.36
C PRO A 96 -3.49 7.01 9.95
N LYS A 97 -2.66 6.62 10.92
CA LYS A 97 -1.64 7.49 11.52
C LYS A 97 -0.62 8.02 10.50
N MET A 98 -0.47 7.36 9.34
CA MET A 98 0.42 7.79 8.25
C MET A 98 -0.31 8.66 7.21
N GLY A 99 -1.56 9.07 7.46
CA GLY A 99 -2.35 9.93 6.57
C GLY A 99 -3.33 9.19 5.65
N ALA A 100 -3.46 7.87 5.79
CA ALA A 100 -4.42 7.07 5.04
C ALA A 100 -5.87 7.35 5.49
N THR A 101 -6.77 7.60 4.54
CA THR A 101 -8.18 7.92 4.81
C THR A 101 -9.14 7.20 3.85
N GLY A 102 -10.45 7.38 4.06
CA GLY A 102 -11.50 6.90 3.17
C GLY A 102 -11.75 7.75 1.92
N PHE A 103 -11.05 8.89 1.77
CA PHE A 103 -11.42 9.94 0.82
C PHE A 103 -11.57 9.47 -0.63
N GLY A 104 -10.63 8.66 -1.14
CA GLY A 104 -10.70 8.18 -2.52
C GLY A 104 -11.93 7.31 -2.79
N TYR A 105 -12.39 6.55 -1.79
CA TYR A 105 -13.60 5.74 -1.87
C TYR A 105 -14.85 6.62 -1.82
N GLU A 106 -14.90 7.58 -0.89
CA GLU A 106 -16.01 8.54 -0.78
C GLU A 106 -16.18 9.33 -2.08
N LEU A 107 -15.06 9.74 -2.70
CA LEU A 107 -15.07 10.42 -3.98
C LEU A 107 -15.57 9.50 -5.12
N ALA A 108 -15.16 8.23 -5.14
CA ALA A 108 -15.66 7.28 -6.14
C ALA A 108 -17.19 7.10 -6.04
N ASP A 109 -17.72 6.94 -4.82
CA ASP A 109 -19.17 6.83 -4.57
C ASP A 109 -19.93 8.08 -5.03
N ARG A 110 -19.44 9.28 -4.70
CA ARG A 110 -20.00 10.56 -5.16
C ARG A 110 -20.07 10.69 -6.69
N PHE A 111 -19.15 10.04 -7.40
CA PHE A 111 -19.12 10.00 -8.86
C PHE A 111 -19.88 8.78 -9.45
N GLY A 112 -20.62 8.05 -8.61
CA GLY A 112 -21.47 6.92 -9.01
C GLY A 112 -20.70 5.64 -9.36
N LEU A 113 -19.46 5.51 -8.90
CA LEU A 113 -18.65 4.31 -9.13
C LEU A 113 -18.93 3.27 -8.05
N ALA A 114 -19.11 2.02 -8.47
CA ALA A 114 -19.26 0.91 -7.53
C ALA A 114 -17.95 0.65 -6.77
N ILE A 115 -18.05 0.43 -5.46
CA ILE A 115 -16.92 0.14 -4.59
C ILE A 115 -17.03 -1.32 -4.13
N VAL A 116 -15.98 -2.09 -4.38
CA VAL A 116 -15.85 -3.44 -3.82
C VAL A 116 -15.63 -3.33 -2.31
N GLU A 117 -16.33 -4.16 -1.53
CA GLU A 117 -16.24 -4.17 -0.07
C GLU A 117 -14.78 -4.25 0.39
N THR A 118 -14.35 -3.22 1.13
CA THR A 118 -12.98 -3.12 1.65
C THR A 118 -12.87 -3.85 2.97
N ARG A 119 -11.83 -4.65 3.14
CA ARG A 119 -11.49 -5.31 4.42
C ARG A 119 -9.99 -5.32 4.66
N PRO A 120 -9.53 -5.49 5.91
CA PRO A 120 -8.11 -5.67 6.20
C PRO A 120 -7.52 -6.87 5.45
N ALA A 121 -6.31 -6.70 4.94
CA ALA A 121 -5.51 -7.71 4.24
C ALA A 121 -4.04 -7.51 4.61
N LEU A 122 -3.24 -8.58 4.55
CA LEU A 122 -1.86 -8.58 5.04
C LEU A 122 -1.78 -8.15 6.52
N VAL A 123 -2.65 -8.70 7.36
CA VAL A 123 -2.75 -8.38 8.79
C VAL A 123 -2.44 -9.57 9.68
N PRO A 124 -1.90 -9.36 10.88
CA PRO A 124 -1.81 -10.40 11.90
C PRO A 124 -3.19 -10.95 12.27
N LEU A 125 -3.24 -12.20 12.71
CA LEU A 125 -4.46 -12.84 13.22
C LEU A 125 -4.40 -12.93 14.74
N THR A 126 -5.53 -12.68 15.40
CA THR A 126 -5.62 -12.69 16.86
C THR A 126 -6.21 -13.99 17.39
N PHE A 127 -5.75 -14.43 18.55
CA PHE A 127 -6.35 -15.56 19.27
C PHE A 127 -7.41 -15.11 20.27
N ASP A 128 -8.33 -16.02 20.60
CA ASP A 128 -9.17 -15.88 21.78
C ASP A 128 -8.32 -15.95 23.07
N ALA A 129 -8.89 -15.50 24.18
CA ALA A 129 -8.17 -15.36 25.45
C ALA A 129 -7.54 -16.68 25.95
N ASN A 130 -8.25 -17.80 25.83
CA ASN A 130 -7.77 -19.10 26.32
C ASN A 130 -6.62 -19.61 25.47
N THR A 131 -6.73 -19.50 24.14
CA THR A 131 -5.64 -19.86 23.23
C THR A 131 -4.43 -18.95 23.42
N LEU A 132 -4.65 -17.65 23.62
CA LEU A 132 -3.58 -16.68 23.85
C LEU A 132 -2.82 -16.99 25.15
N GLU A 133 -3.51 -17.30 26.24
CA GLU A 133 -2.86 -17.67 27.51
C GLU A 133 -1.96 -18.89 27.35
N ARG A 134 -2.44 -19.92 26.65
CA ARG A 134 -1.67 -21.15 26.39
C ARG A 134 -0.43 -20.92 25.53
N LEU A 135 -0.51 -20.00 24.56
CA LEU A 135 0.55 -19.75 23.59
C LEU A 135 1.40 -18.52 23.92
N ALA A 136 1.06 -17.76 24.96
CA ALA A 136 1.81 -16.58 25.41
C ALA A 136 3.30 -16.85 25.64
N PRO A 137 3.73 -18.01 26.20
CA PRO A 137 5.15 -18.32 26.35
C PRO A 137 5.93 -18.43 25.02
N LEU A 138 5.24 -18.60 23.89
CA LEU A 138 5.86 -18.69 22.57
C LEU A 138 6.05 -17.33 21.90
N ALA A 139 5.51 -16.24 22.46
CA ALA A 139 5.63 -14.92 21.83
C ALA A 139 7.09 -14.53 21.57
N GLY A 140 7.36 -14.04 20.35
CA GLY A 140 8.71 -13.72 19.88
C GLY A 140 9.40 -14.86 19.11
N ASN A 141 8.88 -16.09 19.17
CA ASN A 141 9.41 -17.21 18.40
C ASN A 141 8.85 -17.23 16.97
N ALA A 142 9.75 -17.38 16.00
CA ALA A 142 9.41 -17.59 14.60
C ALA A 142 9.65 -19.06 14.22
N VAL A 143 8.76 -19.61 13.39
CA VAL A 143 8.86 -20.97 12.85
C VAL A 143 8.52 -20.94 11.36
N ASP A 144 9.15 -21.81 10.58
CA ASP A 144 8.70 -22.05 9.21
C ASP A 144 7.37 -22.81 9.25
N ALA A 145 6.35 -22.25 8.61
CA ALA A 145 5.00 -22.82 8.63
C ALA A 145 4.35 -22.75 7.25
N GLU A 146 3.69 -23.84 6.87
CA GLU A 146 2.68 -23.81 5.82
C GLU A 146 1.33 -23.45 6.44
N VAL A 147 0.75 -22.32 6.03
CA VAL A 147 -0.57 -21.87 6.49
C VAL A 147 -1.55 -21.89 5.32
N ALA A 148 -2.74 -22.45 5.55
CA ALA A 148 -3.71 -22.72 4.52
C ALA A 148 -5.11 -22.18 4.85
N CYS A 149 -5.83 -21.73 3.83
CA CYS A 149 -7.24 -21.37 3.89
C CYS A 149 -7.91 -21.79 2.57
N GLY A 150 -8.82 -22.78 2.66
CA GLY A 150 -9.40 -23.41 1.49
C GLY A 150 -8.33 -24.05 0.59
N LYS A 151 -8.24 -23.58 -0.67
CA LYS A 151 -7.27 -24.07 -1.67
C LYS A 151 -5.94 -23.29 -1.66
N THR A 152 -5.87 -22.18 -0.92
CA THR A 152 -4.68 -21.32 -0.89
C THR A 152 -3.76 -21.72 0.25
N ARG A 153 -2.45 -21.72 0.00
CA ARG A 153 -1.40 -22.09 0.96
C ARG A 153 -0.18 -21.19 0.79
N PHE A 154 0.47 -20.84 1.89
CA PHE A 154 1.72 -20.10 1.90
C PHE A 154 2.70 -20.74 2.88
N SER A 155 3.91 -21.00 2.41
CA SER A 155 4.99 -21.64 3.17
C SER A 155 6.10 -20.63 3.42
N GLU A 156 6.06 -19.99 4.58
CA GLU A 156 7.01 -18.95 4.99
C GLU A 156 6.97 -18.79 6.52
N ALA A 157 7.83 -17.95 7.08
CA ALA A 157 7.90 -17.73 8.52
C ALA A 157 6.55 -17.30 9.11
N MET A 158 6.14 -17.97 10.18
CA MET A 158 5.07 -17.57 11.09
C MET A 158 5.69 -17.13 12.41
N LEU A 159 5.19 -16.02 12.95
CA LEU A 159 5.66 -15.43 14.21
C LEU A 159 4.56 -15.51 15.26
N PHE A 160 4.85 -16.11 16.42
CA PHE A 160 4.01 -15.97 17.60
C PHE A 160 4.17 -14.59 18.21
N THR A 161 3.06 -13.95 18.56
CA THR A 161 3.03 -12.59 19.13
C THR A 161 2.18 -12.56 20.41
N HIS A 162 2.29 -11.48 21.18
CA HIS A 162 1.47 -11.26 22.37
C HIS A 162 -0.04 -11.12 22.10
N ARG A 163 -0.47 -11.09 20.83
CA ARG A 163 -1.89 -10.94 20.46
C ARG A 163 -2.42 -12.09 19.61
N GLY A 164 -1.57 -13.01 19.18
CA GLY A 164 -1.90 -14.04 18.20
C GLY A 164 -0.70 -14.40 17.33
N VAL A 165 -0.89 -14.49 16.02
CA VAL A 165 0.16 -14.85 15.06
C VAL A 165 0.32 -13.80 13.95
N SER A 166 1.55 -13.69 13.47
CA SER A 166 1.99 -12.80 12.39
C SER A 166 3.03 -13.53 11.54
N GLY A 167 3.86 -12.79 10.82
CA GLY A 167 4.87 -13.34 9.89
C GLY A 167 4.30 -13.54 8.49
N PRO A 168 5.16 -13.57 7.46
CA PRO A 168 4.72 -13.55 6.07
C PRO A 168 3.64 -14.59 5.71
N SER A 169 3.72 -15.83 6.18
CA SER A 169 2.70 -16.85 5.87
C SER A 169 1.32 -16.49 6.42
N ILE A 170 1.26 -15.91 7.63
CA ILE A 170 0.01 -15.40 8.23
C ILE A 170 -0.48 -14.14 7.52
N LEU A 171 0.40 -13.19 7.23
CA LEU A 171 0.00 -11.96 6.55
C LEU A 171 -0.60 -12.30 5.17
N GLN A 172 0.04 -13.16 4.39
CA GLN A 172 -0.46 -13.59 3.09
C GLN A 172 -1.83 -14.29 3.21
N ILE A 173 -1.95 -15.29 4.10
CA ILE A 173 -3.19 -16.07 4.21
C ILE A 173 -4.36 -15.29 4.83
N SER A 174 -4.09 -14.24 5.62
CA SER A 174 -5.13 -13.37 6.19
C SER A 174 -6.01 -12.73 5.10
N SER A 175 -5.46 -12.58 3.89
CA SER A 175 -6.18 -12.05 2.73
C SER A 175 -7.19 -13.03 2.15
N TYR A 176 -7.17 -14.30 2.54
CA TYR A 176 -8.11 -15.34 2.08
C TYR A 176 -9.07 -15.79 3.19
N TRP A 177 -8.63 -15.68 4.44
CA TRP A 177 -9.43 -15.97 5.61
C TRP A 177 -10.59 -14.98 5.76
N ARG A 178 -11.73 -15.47 6.26
CA ARG A 178 -12.94 -14.70 6.55
C ARG A 178 -13.47 -15.06 7.93
#